data_AF-A0A2V0Q342-F1
#
_entry.id   AF-A0A2V0Q342-F1
#
_cell.length_a   1.000
_cell.length_b   1.000
_cell.length_c   1.000
_cell.angle_alpha   90.00
_cell.angle_beta   90.00
_cell.angle_gamma   90.00
#
_symmetry.space_group_name_H-M   'P 1'
#
loop_
_entity.id
_entity.type
_entity.pdbx_description
1 polymer ?
#
loop_
_entity_poly.entity_id
_entity_poly.type
_entity_poly.pdbx_seq_one_letter_code
_entity_poly.pdbx_strand_id
1 'polypeptide(L)' 'MFQRNGRNLQLTESARTLLPGVRDGFLALERACSTLQTDEGILRMKAPSTLTMRWLLARLSRFRHLQVGNEVQLTSA' A
#
# COMPACT_ATOMS: atom_id res chain seq x y z
N MET A 1 -3.60 -1.00 -26.10
CA MET A 1 -3.52 -0.89 -24.63
C MET A 1 -4.31 -1.98 -23.96
N PHE A 2 -5.63 -2.04 -24.15
CA PHE A 2 -6.47 -3.12 -23.61
C PHE A 2 -7.32 -3.73 -24.70
N GLN A 3 -7.56 -5.03 -24.59
CA GLN A 3 -8.51 -5.78 -25.41
C GLN A 3 -9.56 -6.42 -24.50
N ARG A 4 -10.82 -6.38 -24.92
CA ARG A 4 -11.91 -7.06 -24.22
C ARG A 4 -11.87 -8.55 -24.52
N ASN A 5 -11.89 -9.37 -23.49
CA ASN A 5 -12.06 -10.81 -23.56
C ASN A 5 -13.32 -11.21 -22.78
N GLY A 6 -14.49 -11.07 -23.43
CA GLY A 6 -15.80 -11.24 -22.79
C GLY A 6 -16.03 -10.19 -21.70
N ARG A 7 -16.20 -10.65 -20.45
CA ARG A 7 -16.34 -9.79 -19.26
C ARG A 7 -15.01 -9.33 -18.67
N ASN A 8 -13.88 -9.85 -19.17
CA ASN A 8 -12.56 -9.53 -18.66
C ASN A 8 -11.85 -8.53 -19.57
N LEU A 9 -11.07 -7.64 -18.97
CA LEU A 9 -10.16 -6.76 -19.68
C LEU A 9 -8.76 -7.39 -19.66
N GLN A 10 -8.13 -7.51 -20.83
CA GLN A 10 -6.76 -8.03 -20.94
C GLN A 10 -5.86 -7.00 -21.59
N LEU A 11 -4.56 -7.04 -21.27
CA LEU A 11 -3.57 -6.24 -21.97
C LEU A 11 -3.35 -6.79 -23.38
N THR A 12 -3.24 -5.87 -24.34
CA THR A 12 -2.73 -6.19 -25.69
C THR A 12 -1.25 -6.58 -25.58
N GLU A 13 -0.72 -7.30 -26.57
CA GLU A 13 0.70 -7.71 -26.55
C GLU A 13 1.64 -6.50 -26.43
N SER A 14 1.39 -5.46 -27.23
CA SER A 14 2.11 -4.18 -27.14
C SER A 14 2.06 -3.53 -25.76
N ALA A 15 0.96 -3.70 -25.03
CA ALA A 15 0.83 -3.15 -23.68
C ALA A 15 1.57 -4.01 -22.65
N ARG A 16 1.66 -5.33 -22.85
CA ARG A 16 2.49 -6.22 -22.01
C ARG A 16 3.97 -5.90 -22.17
N THR A 17 4.42 -5.62 -23.39
CA THR A 17 5.81 -5.21 -23.65
C THR A 17 6.14 -3.87 -22.98
N LEU A 18 5.21 -2.92 -23.00
CA LEU A 18 5.40 -1.58 -22.42
C LEU A 18 5.27 -1.55 -20.88
N LEU A 19 4.46 -2.45 -20.31
CA LEU A 19 4.09 -2.44 -18.89
C LEU A 19 5.28 -2.40 -17.93
N PRO A 20 6.37 -3.20 -18.08
CA PRO A 20 7.52 -3.13 -17.19
C PRO A 20 8.14 -1.74 -17.16
N GLY A 21 8.39 -1.13 -18.32
CA GLY A 21 8.99 0.20 -18.41
C GLY A 21 8.11 1.30 -17.80
N VAL A 22 6.80 1.23 -18.03
CA VAL A 22 5.84 2.16 -17.42
C VAL A 22 5.80 2.00 -15.90
N ARG A 23 5.77 0.77 -15.40
CA ARG A 23 5.80 0.48 -13.97
C ARG A 23 7.07 1.03 -13.33
N ASP A 24 8.23 0.78 -13.95
CA ASP A 24 9.51 1.23 -13.41
C ASP A 24 9.62 2.76 -13.41
N GLY A 25 9.08 3.43 -14.43
CA GLY A 25 8.97 4.90 -14.48
C GLY A 25 8.10 5.46 -13.35
N PHE A 26 6.93 4.87 -13.10
CA PHE A 26 6.07 5.28 -11.99
C PHE A 26 6.72 5.02 -10.63
N LEU A 27 7.41 3.90 -10.44
CA LEU A 27 8.17 3.62 -9.21
C LEU A 27 9.32 4.61 -9.02
N ALA A 28 9.99 5.02 -10.09
CA ALA A 28 11.02 6.06 -10.02
C ALA A 28 10.43 7.41 -9.59
N LEU A 29 9.26 7.77 -10.12
CA LEU A 29 8.53 8.99 -9.74
C LEU A 29 8.05 8.93 -8.27
N GLU A 30 7.49 7.80 -7.84
CA GLU A 30 7.10 7.57 -6.45
C GLU A 30 8.28 7.78 -5.49
N ARG A 31 9.44 7.18 -5.79
CA ARG A 31 10.66 7.34 -4.98
C ARG A 31 11.16 8.78 -4.95
N ALA A 32 11.11 9.49 -6.08
CA ALA A 32 11.50 10.90 -6.11
C ALA A 32 10.59 11.72 -5.19
N CYS A 33 9.28 11.50 -5.26
CA CYS A 33 8.32 12.17 -4.39
C CYS A 33 8.43 11.74 -2.92
N SER A 34 8.78 10.49 -2.63
CA SER A 34 8.91 10.00 -1.24
C SER A 34 10.03 10.71 -0.49
N THR A 35 11.06 11.20 -1.16
CA THR A 35 12.11 12.02 -0.51
C THR A 35 11.61 13.37 -0.02
N LEU A 36 10.49 13.86 -0.59
CA LEU A 36 9.82 15.09 -0.18
C LEU A 36 8.76 14.84 0.91
N GLN A 37 8.36 13.58 1.11
CA GLN A 37 7.45 13.21 2.20
C GLN A 37 8.27 13.10 3.49
N THR A 38 8.02 14.00 4.43
CA THR A 38 8.47 13.81 5.80
C THR A 38 7.65 12.67 6.41
N ASP A 39 8.28 11.54 6.68
CA ASP A 39 7.65 10.48 7.45
C ASP A 39 7.48 10.97 8.89
N GLU A 40 6.25 11.31 9.28
CA GLU A 40 5.94 11.72 10.66
C GLU A 40 6.05 10.55 11.66
N GLY A 41 6.52 9.38 11.22
CA GLY A 41 6.65 8.18 12.07
C GLY A 41 5.31 7.55 12.41
N ILE A 42 4.26 7.86 11.64
CA ILE A 42 2.89 7.42 11.88
C ILE A 42 2.48 6.36 10.86
N LEU A 43 2.37 5.11 11.30
CA LEU A 43 1.83 4.01 10.51
C LEU A 43 0.29 4.09 10.50
N ARG A 44 -0.28 4.49 9.35
CA ARG A 44 -1.74 4.53 9.16
C ARG A 44 -2.22 3.22 8.53
N MET A 45 -3.20 2.56 9.16
CA MET A 45 -3.72 1.27 8.71
C MET A 45 -5.25 1.24 8.74
N LYS A 46 -5.84 0.67 7.67
CA LYS A 46 -7.26 0.33 7.59
C LYS A 46 -7.47 -1.14 7.90
N ALA A 47 -8.36 -1.45 8.84
CA ALA A 47 -8.69 -2.83 9.19
C ALA A 47 -10.19 -2.98 9.54
N PRO A 48 -10.85 -4.08 9.13
CA PRO A 48 -12.21 -4.38 9.57
C PRO A 48 -12.29 -4.43 11.11
N SER A 49 -13.36 -3.88 11.67
CA SER A 49 -13.56 -3.75 13.13
C SER A 49 -13.39 -5.07 13.89
N THR A 50 -13.83 -6.19 13.30
CA THR A 50 -13.69 -7.54 13.87
C THR A 50 -12.23 -7.99 13.98
N LEU A 51 -11.39 -7.68 12.98
CA LEU A 51 -9.96 -7.96 13.00
C LEU A 51 -9.25 -7.05 14.02
N THR A 52 -9.64 -5.77 14.04
CA THR A 52 -9.07 -4.78 14.96
C THR A 52 -9.23 -5.20 16.42
N MET A 53 -10.46 -5.57 16.80
CA MET A 53 -10.81 -5.92 18.17
C MET A 53 -10.27 -7.29 18.60
N ARG A 54 -10.35 -8.31 17.73
CA ARG A 54 -10.04 -9.70 18.13
C ARG A 54 -8.54 -10.01 18.21
N TRP A 55 -7.69 -9.23 17.54
CA TRP A 55 -6.27 -9.57 17.41
C TRP A 55 -5.36 -8.36 17.28
N LEU A 56 -5.73 -7.40 16.43
CA LEU A 56 -4.81 -6.33 16.02
C LEU A 56 -4.46 -5.39 17.17
N LEU A 57 -5.43 -5.02 18.03
CA LEU A 57 -5.19 -4.11 19.15
C LEU A 57 -4.17 -4.68 20.15
N ALA A 58 -4.34 -5.96 20.52
CA ALA A 58 -3.40 -6.66 21.39
C ALA A 58 -2.01 -6.74 20.75
N ARG A 59 -1.95 -6.97 19.43
CA ARG A 59 -0.67 -7.09 18.73
C ARG A 59 0.05 -5.75 18.57
N LEU A 60 -0.69 -4.67 18.33
CA LEU A 60 -0.18 -3.29 18.29
C LEU A 60 0.26 -2.80 19.66
N SER A 61 -0.41 -3.21 20.74
CA SER A 61 0.05 -2.93 22.11
C SER A 61 1.48 -3.47 22.33
N ARG A 62 1.71 -4.74 21.96
CA ARG A 62 3.06 -5.34 22.04
C ARG A 62 4.06 -4.69 21.07
N PHE A 63 3.62 -4.26 19.89
CA PHE A 63 4.48 -3.55 18.93
C PHE A 63 4.96 -2.20 19.47
N ARG A 64 4.08 -1.41 20.07
CA ARG A 64 4.41 -0.12 20.70
C ARG A 64 5.45 -0.24 21.82
N HIS A 65 5.44 -1.35 22.55
CA HIS A 65 6.47 -1.62 23.56
C HIS A 65 7.85 -1.96 22.98
N LEU A 66 7.91 -2.52 21.77
CA LEU A 66 9.17 -2.95 21.13
C LEU A 66 9.77 -1.89 20.21
N GLN A 67 8.97 -0.92 19.75
CA GLN A 67 9.39 0.15 18.83
C GLN A 67 8.89 1.49 19.36
N VAL A 68 9.71 2.13 20.20
CA VAL A 68 9.43 3.46 20.76
C VAL A 68 9.65 4.49 19.66
N GLY A 69 8.61 5.23 19.29
CA GLY A 69 8.65 6.29 18.28
C GLY A 69 7.77 6.07 17.05
N ASN A 70 7.22 4.86 16.86
CA ASN A 70 6.26 4.58 15.80
C ASN A 70 4.82 4.74 16.32
N GLU A 71 4.16 5.83 15.97
CA GLU A 71 2.73 6.00 16.22
C GLU A 71 1.94 5.13 15.23
N VAL A 72 0.86 4.48 15.68
CA VAL A 72 0.00 3.68 14.79
C VAL A 72 -1.42 4.22 14.85
N GLN A 73 -1.95 4.66 13.71
CA GLN A 73 -3.32 5.14 13.57
C GLN A 73 -4.16 4.08 12.85
N LEU A 74 -5.22 3.64 13.52
CA LEU A 74 -6.18 2.68 13.00
C LEU A 74 -7.44 3.41 12.52
N THR A 75 -7.90 3.07 11.33
CA THR A 75 -9.22 3.46 10.83
C THR A 75 -10.02 2.21 10.45
N SER A 76 -11.33 2.19 10.73
CA SER A 76 -12.17 1.11 10.22
C SER A 76 -12.27 1.24 8.71
N ALA A 77 -12.19 0.11 8.01
CA ALA A 77 -12.68 0.00 6.64
C ALA A 77 -14.22 -0.11 6.64
#